data_AF-A0A7C4MCR4-F1
#
_entry.id   AF-A0A7C4MCR4-F1
#
_cell.length_a   1.000
_cell.length_b   1.000
_cell.length_c   1.000
_cell.angle_alpha   90.00
_cell.angle_beta   90.00
_cell.angle_gamma   90.00
#
_symmetry.space_group_name_H-M   'P 1'
#
loop_
_entity.id
_entity.type
_entity.pdbx_description
1 polymer ?
#
loop_
_entity_poly.entity_id
_entity_poly.type
_entity_poly.pdbx_seq_one_letter_code
_entity_poly.pdbx_strand_id
1 'polypeptide(L)' 'MQLLECPECGEELKEGFEVCPKCGYELKPITCQKCGKEISRKFTYCPYCGNKTQEE' A
#
# COMPACT_ATOMS: atom_id res chain seq x y z
N MET A 1 -0.76 23.66 -0.39
CA MET A 1 -1.40 22.43 -0.89
C MET A 1 -0.28 21.44 -1.10
N GLN A 2 -0.18 20.41 -0.27
CA GLN A 2 0.83 19.37 -0.43
C GLN A 2 0.18 18.24 -1.22
N LEU A 3 0.55 18.12 -2.48
CA LEU A 3 0.15 17.04 -3.37
C LEU A 3 1.34 16.09 -3.44
N LEU A 4 1.09 14.82 -3.15
CA LEU A 4 2.10 13.77 -3.31
C LEU A 4 1.96 13.23 -4.73
N GLU A 5 3.05 13.12 -5.47
CA GLU A 5 3.03 12.52 -6.80
C GLU A 5 3.14 11.00 -6.69
N CYS A 6 2.37 10.27 -7.50
CA CYS A 6 2.51 8.83 -7.60
C CYS A 6 3.84 8.50 -8.29
N PRO A 7 4.75 7.74 -7.67
CA PRO A 7 6.04 7.42 -8.30
C PRO A 7 5.90 6.50 -9.53
N GLU A 8 4.80 5.75 -9.66
CA GLU A 8 4.56 4.86 -10.80
C GLU A 8 3.94 5.58 -12.01
N CYS A 9 3.01 6.51 -11.80
CA CYS A 9 2.25 7.11 -12.90
C CYS A 9 2.32 8.65 -12.97
N GLY A 10 2.97 9.30 -12.01
CA GLY A 10 3.08 10.75 -11.92
C GLY A 10 1.78 11.48 -11.56
N GLU A 11 0.74 10.77 -11.11
CA GLU A 11 -0.53 11.40 -10.76
C GLU A 11 -0.43 12.20 -9.45
N GLU A 12 -1.01 13.40 -9.46
CA GLU A 12 -1.11 14.24 -8.27
C GLU A 12 -2.17 13.70 -7.31
N LEU A 13 -1.72 13.24 -6.15
CA LEU A 13 -2.56 12.64 -5.13
C LEU A 13 -2.62 13.56 -3.92
N LYS A 14 -3.80 13.63 -3.29
CA LYS A 14 -3.94 14.35 -2.02
C LYS A 14 -3.43 13.48 -0.86
N GLU A 15 -2.98 14.12 0.20
CA GLU A 15 -2.67 13.44 1.44
C GLU A 15 -3.91 12.69 1.95
N GLY A 16 -3.80 11.36 2.11
CA GLY A 16 -4.90 10.50 2.56
C GLY A 16 -5.26 9.37 1.61
N PHE A 17 -4.83 9.41 0.34
CA PHE A 17 -5.00 8.26 -0.55
C PHE A 17 -4.07 7.12 -0.13
N GLU A 18 -4.65 5.94 0.13
CA GLU A 18 -3.88 4.72 0.39
C GLU A 18 -3.41 4.06 -0.91
N VAL A 19 -4.19 4.23 -1.98
CA VAL A 19 -3.94 3.68 -3.31
C VAL A 19 -4.24 4.76 -4.35
N CYS A 20 -3.40 4.83 -5.38
CA CYS A 20 -3.60 5.74 -6.51
C CYS A 20 -4.86 5.32 -7.29
N PRO A 21 -5.87 6.20 -7.45
CA PRO A 21 -7.08 5.87 -8.19
C PRO A 21 -6.86 5.78 -9.71
N LYS A 22 -5.74 6.29 -10.24
CA LYS A 22 -5.42 6.27 -11.67
C LYS A 22 -4.75 4.98 -12.11
N CYS A 23 -3.68 4.56 -11.42
CA CYS A 23 -2.91 3.37 -11.79
C CYS A 23 -3.09 2.18 -10.84
N GLY A 24 -3.66 2.39 -9.65
CA GLY A 24 -3.79 1.33 -8.63
C GLY A 24 -2.55 1.11 -7.77
N TYR A 25 -1.51 1.97 -7.86
CA TYR A 25 -0.31 1.85 -7.03
C TYR A 25 -0.59 2.08 -5.55
N GLU A 26 -0.02 1.26 -4.67
CA GLU A 26 -0.13 1.42 -3.23
C GLU A 26 0.81 2.48 -2.69
N LEU A 27 0.24 3.53 -2.14
CA LEU A 27 0.98 4.67 -1.58
C LEU A 27 1.32 4.44 -0.11
N LYS A 28 0.56 3.58 0.58
CA LYS A 28 0.78 3.22 1.98
C LYS A 28 0.79 1.69 2.17
N PRO A 29 1.78 0.98 1.59
CA PRO A 29 1.95 -0.43 1.86
C PRO A 29 2.36 -0.66 3.33
N ILE A 30 2.11 -1.86 3.82
CA ILE A 30 2.66 -2.39 5.07
C ILE A 30 3.65 -3.49 4.77
N THR A 31 4.68 -3.58 5.59
CA THR A 31 5.63 -4.67 5.51
C THR A 31 5.12 -5.86 6.32
N CYS A 32 5.02 -7.02 5.69
CA CYS A 32 4.72 -8.25 6.37
C CYS A 32 5.87 -8.61 7.32
N GLN A 33 5.62 -8.68 8.63
CA GLN A 33 6.65 -9.03 9.61
C GLN A 33 7.18 -10.46 9.47
N LYS A 34 6.46 -11.34 8.78
CA LYS A 34 6.84 -12.75 8.60
C LYS A 34 7.73 -13.00 7.38
N CYS A 35 7.44 -12.35 6.25
CA CYS A 35 8.19 -12.56 5.00
C CYS A 35 9.00 -11.33 4.55
N GLY A 36 8.80 -10.17 5.17
CA GLY A 36 9.46 -8.92 4.81
C GLY A 36 8.94 -8.26 3.52
N LYS A 37 7.90 -8.81 2.88
CA LYS A 37 7.33 -8.22 1.66
C LYS A 37 6.32 -7.11 1.97
N GLU A 38 6.31 -6.10 1.12
CA GLU A 38 5.31 -5.02 1.12
C GLU A 38 3.99 -5.53 0.55
N ILE A 39 2.91 -5.26 1.29
CA ILE A 39 1.55 -5.70 0.99
C ILE A 39 0.55 -4.62 1.40
N SER A 40 -0.66 -4.68 0.85
CA SER A 40 -1.71 -3.74 1.23
C SER A 40 -2.20 -3.95 2.65
N ARG A 41 -2.49 -2.84 3.35
CA ARG A 41 -3.27 -2.85 4.59
C ARG A 41 -4.67 -3.44 4.41
N LYS A 42 -5.16 -3.45 3.17
CA LYS A 42 -6.46 -4.00 2.79
C LYS A 42 -6.49 -5.53 2.82
N PHE A 43 -5.34 -6.17 2.66
CA PHE A 43 -5.25 -7.62 2.72
C PHE A 43 -5.27 -8.06 4.18
N THR A 44 -6.19 -8.95 4.54
CA THR A 44 -6.20 -9.60 5.87
C THR A 44 -5.07 -10.62 6.02
N TYR A 45 -4.67 -11.24 4.89
CA TYR A 45 -3.59 -12.21 4.82
C TYR A 45 -2.61 -11.82 3.71
N CYS A 46 -1.32 -11.98 3.97
CA CYS A 46 -0.25 -11.73 3.04
C CYS A 46 -0.40 -12.67 1.82
N PRO A 47 -0.57 -12.15 0.59
CA PRO A 47 -0.72 -12.99 -0.60
C PRO A 47 0.55 -13.77 -0.95
N TYR A 48 1.70 -13.37 -0.40
CA TYR A 48 2.99 -14.03 -0.67
C TYR A 48 3.31 -15.18 0.28
N CYS A 49 2.93 -15.08 1.55
CA CYS A 49 3.28 -16.08 2.57
C CYS A 49 2.09 -16.65 3.35
N GLY A 50 0.88 -16.13 3.14
CA GLY A 50 -0.34 -16.57 3.81
C GLY A 50 -0.49 -16.11 5.27
N ASN A 51 0.46 -15.36 5.84
CA ASN A 51 0.36 -14.89 7.23
C ASN A 51 -0.59 -13.70 7.38
N LYS A 52 -1.24 -13.59 8.54
CA LYS A 52 -2.14 -12.48 8.85
C LYS A 52 -1.35 -11.16 8.88
N THR A 53 -1.91 -10.11 8.29
CA THR A 53 -1.23 -8.81 8.13
C THR A 53 -1.34 -7.91 9.37
N GLN A 54 -2.32 -8.21 10.22
CA GLN A 54 -2.57 -7.58 11.51
C GLN A 54 -2.74 -8.72 12.53
N GLU A 55 -1.78 -8.86 13.45
CA GLU A 55 -1.95 -9.61 14.70
C GLU A 55 -2.58 -8.63 15.71
N GLU A 56 -3.74 -9.00 16.26
CA GLU A 56 -4.37 -8.33 17.42
C GLU A 56 -3.59 -8.64 18.70
#